data_AF-A0A6M1UGE5-F1
#
_entry.id   AF-A0A6M1UGE5-F1
#
_cell.length_a   1.000
_cell.length_b   1.000
_cell.length_c   1.000
_cell.angle_alpha   90.00
_cell.angle_beta   90.00
_cell.angle_gamma   90.00
#
_symmetry.space_group_name_H-M   'P 1'
#
loop_
_entity.id
_entity.type
_entity.pdbx_description
1 polymer ?
#
loop_
_entity_poly.entity_id
_entity_poly.type
_entity_poly.pdbx_seq_one_letter_code
_entity_poly.pdbx_strand_id
1 'polypeptide(L)'
;MKDAVMIVLSVLFGASILYVMWFQVREGRDERGQFILRRTYGIAYGVIVLGVIALITLCNWATPEIYPGYTLRDALYLVLCLSGIAAGVSLIAVKAKY
;
A
#
# COMPACT_ATOMS: atom_id res chain seq x y z
N MET A 1 -4.40 10.29 19.20
CA MET A 1 -3.61 9.10 18.79
C MET A 1 -3.84 8.72 17.34
N LYS A 2 -5.10 8.61 16.88
CA LYS A 2 -5.47 8.34 15.48
C LYS A 2 -4.74 9.26 14.49
N ASP A 3 -4.74 10.57 14.72
CA ASP A 3 -4.12 11.52 13.79
C ASP A 3 -2.60 11.35 13.65
N ALA A 4 -1.90 11.07 14.76
CA ALA A 4 -0.46 10.81 14.73
C ALA A 4 -0.13 9.55 13.92
N VAL A 5 -0.92 8.48 14.09
CA VAL A 5 -0.75 7.24 13.30
C VAL A 5 -1.01 7.50 11.82
N MET A 6 -2.08 8.26 11.50
CA MET A 6 -2.41 8.59 10.11
C MET A 6 -1.29 9.39 9.45
N ILE A 7 -0.73 10.39 10.14
CA ILE A 7 0.42 11.17 9.65
C ILE A 7 1.64 10.28 9.39
N VAL A 8 1.99 9.40 10.32
CA VAL A 8 3.13 8.47 10.15
C VAL A 8 2.89 7.55 8.95
N LEU A 9 1.68 7.02 8.79
CA LEU A 9 1.31 6.21 7.63
C LEU A 9 1.37 7.02 6.32
N SER A 10 0.97 8.29 6.32
CA SER A 10 1.08 9.17 5.16
C SER A 10 2.53 9.36 4.74
N VAL A 11 3.43 9.60 5.70
CA VAL A 11 4.85 9.83 5.44
C VAL A 11 5.50 8.56 4.89
N LEU A 12 5.22 7.41 5.50
CA LEU A 12 5.74 6.12 5.05
C LEU A 12 5.20 5.74 3.66
N PHE A 13 3.92 6.00 3.41
CA PHE A 13 3.32 5.83 2.09
C PHE A 13 4.02 6.71 1.05
N GLY A 14 4.17 8.02 1.34
CA GLY A 14 4.85 8.96 0.44
C GLY A 14 6.29 8.54 0.13
N ALA A 15 7.07 8.17 1.15
CA ALA A 15 8.44 7.69 0.97
C ALA A 15 8.49 6.41 0.11
N SER A 16 7.56 5.48 0.33
CA SER A 16 7.49 4.22 -0.42
C SER A 16 7.15 4.47 -1.90
N ILE A 17 6.18 5.32 -2.19
CA ILE A 17 5.82 5.69 -3.56
C ILE A 17 6.98 6.42 -4.26
N LEU A 18 7.62 7.37 -3.58
CA LEU A 18 8.78 8.07 -4.13
C LEU A 18 9.92 7.11 -4.47
N TYR A 19 10.18 6.13 -3.60
CA TYR A 19 11.20 5.10 -3.84
C TYR A 19 10.86 4.24 -5.07
N VAL A 20 9.60 3.80 -5.18
CA VAL A 20 9.13 3.03 -6.34
C VAL A 20 9.25 3.84 -7.63
N MET A 21 8.81 5.10 -7.64
CA MET A 21 8.93 5.98 -8.81
C MET A 21 10.39 6.23 -9.20
N TRP A 22 11.25 6.46 -8.21
CA TRP A 22 12.68 6.62 -8.45
C TRP A 22 13.29 5.38 -9.11
N PHE A 23 12.94 4.19 -8.62
CA PHE A 23 13.39 2.92 -9.20
C PHE A 23 12.88 2.75 -10.62
N GLN A 24 11.59 3.03 -10.89
CA GLN A 24 11.03 2.96 -12.24
C GLN A 24 11.79 3.82 -13.24
N VAL A 25 12.14 5.04 -12.86
CA VAL A 25 12.81 6.00 -13.75
C VAL A 25 14.26 5.61 -14.01
N ARG A 26 14.98 5.12 -12.99
CA ARG A 26 16.42 4.85 -13.08
C ARG A 26 16.78 3.41 -13.45
N GLU A 27 16.18 2.43 -12.78
CA GLU A 27 16.57 1.01 -12.85
C GLU A 27 15.48 0.16 -13.53
N GLY A 28 14.25 0.67 -13.63
CA GLY A 28 13.10 -0.03 -14.18
C GLY A 28 13.04 -0.10 -15.70
N ARG A 29 14.04 0.41 -16.43
CA ARG A 29 14.02 0.45 -17.90
C ARG A 29 14.44 -0.86 -18.55
N ASP A 30 15.24 -1.65 -17.86
CA ASP A 30 15.74 -2.94 -18.35
C ASP A 30 14.75 -4.08 -18.00
N GLU A 31 14.87 -5.22 -18.70
CA GLU A 31 14.00 -6.38 -18.50
C GLU A 31 14.00 -6.88 -17.05
N ARG A 32 15.16 -6.87 -16.39
CA ARG A 32 15.30 -7.21 -14.96
C ARG A 32 14.54 -6.23 -14.07
N GLY A 33 14.66 -4.93 -14.34
CA GLY A 33 13.94 -3.89 -13.60
C GLY A 33 12.43 -4.03 -13.74
N GLN A 34 11.96 -4.34 -14.95
CA GLN A 34 10.54 -4.62 -15.23
C GLN A 34 10.04 -5.87 -14.50
N PHE A 35 10.84 -6.94 -14.43
CA PHE A 35 10.50 -8.14 -13.66
C PHE A 35 10.34 -7.83 -12.16
N ILE A 36 11.29 -7.07 -11.59
CA ILE A 36 11.25 -6.64 -10.19
C ILE A 36 9.98 -5.81 -9.93
N LEU A 37 9.66 -4.86 -10.81
CA LEU A 37 8.47 -4.02 -10.70
C LEU A 37 7.17 -4.83 -10.77
N ARG A 38 7.05 -5.78 -11.70
CA ARG A 38 5.86 -6.64 -11.81
C ARG A 38 5.62 -7.42 -10.53
N ARG A 39 6.68 -7.98 -9.95
CA ARG A 39 6.58 -8.75 -8.70
C ARG A 39 6.22 -7.87 -7.50
N THR A 40 6.81 -6.67 -7.44
CA THR A 40 6.51 -5.63 -6.44
C THR A 40 5.04 -5.24 -6.50
N TYR A 41 4.53 -4.90 -7.70
CA TYR A 41 3.13 -4.51 -7.89
C TYR A 41 2.16 -5.67 -7.67
N GLY A 42 2.55 -6.90 -7.97
CA GLY A 42 1.74 -8.08 -7.65
C GLY A 42 1.45 -8.19 -6.14
N ILE A 43 2.45 -7.96 -5.30
CA ILE A 43 2.27 -7.97 -3.83
C ILE A 43 1.41 -6.79 -3.38
N ALA A 44 1.69 -5.59 -3.86
CA ALA A 44 0.92 -4.39 -3.51
C ALA A 44 -0.56 -4.53 -3.90
N TYR A 45 -0.84 -5.06 -5.09
CA TYR A 45 -2.20 -5.32 -5.56
C TYR A 45 -2.91 -6.38 -4.72
N GLY A 46 -2.21 -7.44 -4.30
CA GLY A 46 -2.74 -8.42 -3.37
C GLY A 46 -3.21 -7.79 -2.05
N VAL A 47 -2.44 -6.85 -1.50
CA VAL A 47 -2.82 -6.10 -0.28
C VAL A 47 -4.06 -5.24 -0.53
N ILE A 48 -4.18 -4.58 -1.69
CA ILE A 48 -5.37 -3.79 -2.04
C ILE A 48 -6.60 -4.68 -2.10
N VAL A 49 -6.54 -5.79 -2.85
CA VAL A 49 -7.70 -6.68 -3.04
C VAL A 49 -8.15 -7.28 -1.72
N LEU A 50 -7.23 -7.83 -0.93
CA LEU A 50 -7.54 -8.40 0.38
C LEU A 50 -8.07 -7.34 1.35
N GLY A 51 -7.47 -6.15 1.32
CA GLY A 51 -7.92 -5.00 2.10
C GLY A 51 -9.37 -4.63 1.77
N VAL A 52 -9.70 -4.46 0.49
CA VAL A 52 -11.06 -4.12 0.05
C VAL A 52 -12.07 -5.20 0.42
N ILE A 53 -11.73 -6.48 0.26
CA ILE A 53 -12.60 -7.59 0.70
C ILE A 53 -12.85 -7.53 2.21
N ALA A 54 -11.81 -7.27 3.01
CA ALA A 54 -11.96 -7.10 4.45
C ALA A 54 -12.84 -5.90 4.81
N LEU A 55 -12.72 -4.77 4.10
CA LEU A 55 -13.59 -3.61 4.31
C LEU A 55 -15.04 -3.94 4.00
N ILE A 56 -15.32 -4.61 2.88
CA ILE A 56 -16.69 -4.95 2.48
C ILE A 56 -17.37 -5.88 3.50
N THR A 57 -16.60 -6.83 4.04
CA THR A 57 -17.10 -7.82 5.00
C THR A 57 -17.28 -7.26 6.41
N LEU A 58 -16.46 -6.29 6.82
CA LEU A 58 -16.49 -5.70 8.16
C LEU A 58 -17.32 -4.40 8.25
N CYS A 59 -17.62 -3.75 7.12
CA CYS A 59 -18.38 -2.50 7.11
C CYS A 59 -19.84 -2.74 7.49
N ASN A 60 -20.35 -1.96 8.45
CA ASN A 60 -21.78 -1.86 8.65
C ASN A 60 -22.36 -0.94 7.56
N TRP A 61 -23.13 -1.49 6.63
CA TRP A 61 -23.65 -0.71 5.50
C TRP A 61 -24.82 0.21 5.87
N ALA A 62 -25.45 0.01 7.04
CA ALA A 62 -26.47 0.92 7.54
C ALA A 62 -25.88 2.22 8.13
N THR A 63 -24.65 2.15 8.63
CA THR A 63 -23.88 3.28 9.18
C THR A 63 -22.43 3.07 8.77
N PRO A 64 -21.86 3.83 7.79
CA PRO A 64 -20.61 3.52 7.08
C PRO A 64 -19.36 3.62 7.97
N GLU A 65 -19.30 2.70 8.92
CA GLU A 65 -18.34 2.55 10.00
C GLU A 65 -17.94 1.09 10.06
N ILE A 66 -16.66 0.85 10.34
CA ILE A 66 -16.12 -0.50 10.51
C ILE A 66 -16.06 -0.86 11.99
N TYR A 67 -15.66 0.11 12.81
CA TYR A 67 -15.66 0.03 14.28
C TYR A 67 -16.02 1.40 14.84
N PRO A 68 -16.48 1.51 16.10
CA PRO A 68 -16.76 2.79 16.74
C PRO A 68 -15.56 3.75 16.62
N GLY A 69 -15.75 4.89 15.97
CA GLY A 69 -14.70 5.89 15.74
C GLY A 69 -13.78 5.65 14.53
N TYR A 70 -14.01 4.57 13.76
CA TYR A 70 -13.34 4.27 12.49
C TYR A 70 -14.34 4.25 11.33
N THR A 71 -14.32 5.32 10.55
CA THR A 71 -15.17 5.46 9.38
C THR A 71 -14.64 4.60 8.24
N LEU A 72 -15.51 4.28 7.29
CA LEU A 72 -15.11 3.62 6.04
C LEU A 72 -13.99 4.39 5.32
N ARG A 73 -13.99 5.72 5.39
CA ARG A 73 -12.94 6.58 4.79
C ARG A 73 -11.58 6.34 5.43
N ASP A 74 -11.52 6.25 6.76
CA ASP A 74 -10.26 5.98 7.48
C ASP A 74 -9.71 4.61 7.11
N ALA A 75 -10.59 3.64 6.96
CA ALA A 75 -10.21 2.28 6.65
C ALA A 75 -9.75 2.12 5.19
N LEU A 76 -10.42 2.80 4.24
CA LEU A 76 -9.94 2.92 2.85
C LEU A 76 -8.57 3.58 2.77
N TYR A 77 -8.37 4.65 3.55
CA TYR A 77 -7.09 5.33 3.64
C TYR A 77 -5.99 4.39 4.16
N LEU A 78 -6.29 3.62 5.21
CA LEU A 78 -5.36 2.64 5.77
C LEU A 78 -4.97 1.57 4.74
N VAL A 79 -5.94 1.02 4.00
CA VAL A 79 -5.65 0.04 2.92
C VAL A 79 -4.75 0.64 1.85
N LEU A 80 -5.01 1.88 1.45
CA LEU A 80 -4.17 2.59 0.48
C LEU A 80 -2.74 2.77 1.00
N CYS A 81 -2.57 3.29 2.23
CA CYS A 81 -1.26 3.46 2.83
C CYS A 81 -0.51 2.14 2.94
N LEU A 82 -1.15 1.08 3.44
CA LEU A 82 -0.54 -0.24 3.58
C LEU A 82 -0.13 -0.83 2.24
N SER A 83 -0.93 -0.65 1.18
CA SER A 83 -0.56 -1.11 -0.16
C SER A 83 0.68 -0.40 -0.72
N GLY A 84 0.80 0.91 -0.54
CA GLY A 84 1.97 1.67 -0.99
C GLY A 84 3.22 1.32 -0.18
N ILE A 85 3.08 1.14 1.13
CA ILE A 85 4.17 0.67 2.00
C ILE A 85 4.61 -0.74 1.60
N ALA A 86 3.65 -1.64 1.33
CA ALA A 86 3.94 -2.98 0.83
C ALA A 86 4.68 -2.94 -0.52
N ALA A 87 4.33 -2.02 -1.42
CA ALA A 87 5.07 -1.79 -2.66
C ALA A 87 6.53 -1.39 -2.38
N GLY A 88 6.76 -0.41 -1.50
CA GLY A 88 8.11 0.02 -1.14
C GLY A 88 8.95 -1.10 -0.52
N VAL A 89 8.40 -1.81 0.46
CA VAL A 89 9.08 -2.92 1.16
C VAL A 89 9.34 -4.09 0.23
N SER A 90 8.34 -4.47 -0.59
CA SER A 90 8.53 -5.55 -1.56
C SER A 90 9.56 -5.20 -2.63
N LEU A 91 9.66 -3.93 -3.04
CA LEU A 91 10.71 -3.50 -3.96
C LEU A 91 12.10 -3.71 -3.36
N ILE A 92 12.32 -3.32 -2.10
CA ILE A 92 13.58 -3.55 -1.39
C ILE A 92 13.89 -5.06 -1.33
N ALA A 93 12.92 -5.87 -0.91
CA ALA A 93 13.09 -7.30 -0.74
C ALA A 93 13.35 -8.04 -2.06
N VAL A 94 12.61 -7.68 -3.12
CA VAL A 94 12.76 -8.30 -4.44
C VAL A 94 14.07 -7.85 -5.08
N LYS A 95 14.45 -6.57 -4.99
CA LYS A 95 15.73 -6.06 -5.49
C LYS A 95 16.93 -6.72 -4.80
N ALA A 96 16.85 -6.97 -3.49
CA ALA A 96 17.93 -7.65 -2.78
C ALA A 96 18.14 -9.10 -3.25
N LYS A 97 17.11 -9.73 -3.83
CA LYS A 97 17.14 -11.12 -4.27
C LYS A 97 17.57 -11.30 -5.73
N TYR A 98 17.32 -10.30 -6.57
CA TYR A 98 17.51 -10.39 -8.02
C TYR A 98 18.51 -9.38 -8.51
#